data_AF-A6EI65-F1
#
_entry.id   AF-A6EI65-F1
#
_cell.length_a   1.000
_cell.length_b   1.000
_cell.length_c   1.000
_cell.angle_alpha   90.00
_cell.angle_beta   90.00
_cell.angle_gamma   90.00
#
_symmetry.space_group_name_H-M   'P 1'
#
loop_
_entity.id
_entity.type
_entity.pdbx_description
1 polymer ?
#
loop_
_entity_poly.entity_id
_entity_poly.type
_entity_poly.pdbx_seq_one_letter_code
_entity_poly.pdbx_strand_id
1 'polypeptide(L)'
;MLSPKDPSNPANHITQLDLFIAQHKGVNFSSALINAISNSEKLRKQDKDTFKTIWEMATAFENWNHSDLTIGCQITREKLRQSFALSDLSLELIVRLASYEWK
;
A
#
# COMPACT_ATOMS: atom_id res chain seq x y z
N MET A 1 18.93 25.61 18.31
CA MET A 1 18.70 25.91 16.87
C MET A 1 18.17 24.63 16.24
N LEU A 2 16.87 24.59 15.92
CA LEU A 2 16.29 23.47 15.18
C LEU A 2 16.59 23.71 13.70
N SER A 3 17.40 22.84 13.10
CA SER A 3 17.65 22.89 11.66
C SER A 3 16.32 22.79 10.89
N PRO A 4 16.13 23.59 9.83
CA PRO A 4 14.99 23.43 8.93
C PRO A 4 14.97 21.99 8.41
N LYS A 5 13.82 21.31 8.52
CA LYS A 5 13.63 19.99 7.91
C LYS A 5 13.86 20.12 6.40
N ASP A 6 14.91 19.47 5.92
CA ASP A 6 15.29 19.44 4.52
C ASP A 6 14.13 18.90 3.66
N PRO A 7 13.58 19.68 2.71
CA PRO A 7 12.50 19.23 1.83
C PRO A 7 12.94 18.12 0.86
N SER A 8 14.23 17.79 0.82
CA SER A 8 14.83 16.73 0.00
C SER A 8 14.82 15.35 0.67
N ASN A 9 14.33 15.24 1.92
CA ASN A 9 14.28 13.97 2.63
C ASN A 9 13.18 13.06 2.03
N PRO A 10 13.52 11.92 1.39
CA PRO A 10 12.53 11.01 0.80
C PRO A 10 11.57 10.41 1.82
N ALA A 11 11.86 10.53 3.12
CA ALA A 11 11.04 10.04 4.22
C ALA A 11 9.70 10.79 4.41
N ASN A 12 9.38 11.82 3.62
CA ASN A 12 8.18 12.62 3.85
C ASN A 12 7.37 12.98 2.59
N HIS A 13 7.62 12.33 1.45
CA HIS A 13 6.75 12.47 0.29
C HIS A 13 5.55 11.53 0.38
N ILE A 14 4.55 11.94 1.15
CA ILE A 14 3.21 11.37 1.03
C ILE A 14 2.73 11.64 -0.41
N THR A 15 2.60 10.57 -1.20
CA THR A 15 2.14 10.66 -2.58
C THR A 15 0.62 10.88 -2.64
N GLN A 16 0.10 11.41 -3.75
CA GLN A 16 -1.35 11.49 -3.93
C GLN A 16 -2.02 10.11 -3.86
N LEU A 17 -1.31 9.07 -4.34
CA LEU A 17 -1.73 7.69 -4.19
C LEU A 17 -1.87 7.29 -2.71
N ASP A 18 -0.88 7.58 -1.87
CA ASP A 18 -0.92 7.28 -0.43
C ASP A 18 -2.10 7.99 0.27
N LEU A 19 -2.30 9.28 0.01
CA LEU A 19 -3.47 10.02 0.54
C LEU A 19 -4.78 9.37 0.11
N PHE A 20 -4.87 8.96 -1.16
CA PHE A 20 -6.06 8.35 -1.70
C PHE A 20 -6.35 6.99 -1.04
N ILE A 21 -5.33 6.14 -0.87
CA ILE A 21 -5.47 4.85 -0.18
C ILE A 21 -5.90 5.07 1.28
N ALA A 22 -5.24 5.99 2.00
CA ALA A 22 -5.54 6.30 3.39
C ALA A 22 -6.99 6.76 3.61
N GLN A 23 -7.57 7.50 2.66
CA GLN A 23 -8.98 7.91 2.68
C GLN A 23 -9.95 6.72 2.63
N HIS A 24 -9.50 5.58 2.10
CA HIS A 24 -10.29 4.35 1.96
C HIS A 24 -10.05 3.33 3.07
N LYS A 25 -9.49 3.74 4.23
CA LYS A 25 -9.22 2.85 5.38
C LYS A 25 -10.40 1.99 5.86
N GLY A 26 -11.64 2.42 5.59
CA GLY A 26 -12.86 1.69 5.95
C GLY A 26 -13.31 0.62 4.95
N VAL A 27 -12.61 0.44 3.83
CA VAL A 27 -12.95 -0.57 2.83
C VAL A 27 -12.62 -1.97 3.34
N ASN A 28 -13.51 -2.94 3.11
CA ASN A 28 -13.34 -4.33 3.56
C ASN A 28 -13.05 -5.33 2.43
N PHE A 29 -13.18 -4.90 1.18
CA PHE A 29 -12.99 -5.75 0.01
C PHE A 29 -11.93 -5.15 -0.91
N SER A 30 -10.99 -5.98 -1.35
CA SER A 30 -9.93 -5.60 -2.30
C SER A 30 -10.51 -4.92 -3.54
N SER A 31 -11.58 -5.51 -4.10
CA SER A 31 -12.29 -5.03 -5.29
C SER A 31 -12.79 -3.60 -5.15
N ALA A 32 -13.25 -3.19 -3.97
CA ALA A 32 -13.72 -1.82 -3.74
C ALA A 32 -12.55 -0.81 -3.79
N LEU A 33 -11.39 -1.14 -3.21
CA LEU A 33 -10.20 -0.28 -3.29
C LEU A 33 -9.64 -0.25 -4.73
N ILE A 34 -9.54 -1.41 -5.38
CA ILE A 34 -9.05 -1.55 -6.76
C ILE A 34 -9.94 -0.74 -7.72
N ASN A 35 -11.25 -0.84 -7.60
CA ASN A 35 -12.20 -0.09 -8.43
C ASN A 35 -12.12 1.41 -8.15
N ALA A 36 -12.00 1.82 -6.88
CA ALA A 36 -11.84 3.23 -6.53
C ALA A 36 -10.59 3.84 -7.16
N ILE A 37 -9.46 3.14 -7.11
CA ILE A 37 -8.19 3.62 -7.70
C ILE A 37 -8.27 3.63 -9.23
N SER A 38 -8.77 2.54 -9.84
CA SER A 38 -8.83 2.41 -11.30
C SER A 38 -9.74 3.48 -11.93
N ASN A 39 -10.87 3.77 -11.29
CA ASN A 39 -11.87 4.73 -11.79
C ASN A 39 -11.63 6.17 -11.30
N SER A 40 -10.64 6.41 -10.44
CA SER A 40 -10.37 7.75 -9.92
C SER A 40 -9.91 8.70 -11.02
N GLU A 41 -10.58 9.85 -11.15
CA GLU A 41 -10.13 10.99 -11.95
C GLU A 41 -9.06 11.81 -11.23
N LYS A 42 -8.92 11.64 -9.91
CA LYS A 42 -7.93 12.35 -9.07
C LYS A 42 -6.54 11.75 -9.18
N LEU A 43 -6.44 10.49 -9.60
CA LEU A 43 -5.18 9.77 -9.74
C LEU A 43 -4.72 9.77 -11.20
N ARG A 44 -3.45 10.08 -11.42
CA ARG A 44 -2.86 10.01 -12.76
C ARG A 44 -2.58 8.56 -13.12
N LYS A 45 -2.35 8.29 -14.40
CA LYS A 45 -2.01 6.94 -14.88
C LYS A 45 -0.84 6.33 -14.10
N GLN A 46 0.22 7.10 -13.84
CA GLN A 46 1.38 6.64 -13.07
C GLN A 46 1.01 6.19 -11.65
N ASP A 47 0.06 6.85 -10.98
CA ASP A 47 -0.38 6.44 -9.64
C ASP A 47 -1.13 5.10 -9.70
N LYS A 48 -1.96 4.90 -10.73
CA LYS A 48 -2.68 3.65 -10.97
C LYS A 48 -1.74 2.50 -11.31
N ASP A 49 -0.76 2.75 -12.18
CA ASP A 49 0.28 1.78 -12.53
C ASP A 49 1.13 1.42 -11.29
N THR A 50 1.47 2.41 -10.47
CA THR A 50 2.19 2.20 -9.19
C THR A 50 1.37 1.32 -8.24
N PHE A 51 0.07 1.61 -8.09
CA PHE A 51 -0.81 0.79 -7.26
C PHE A 51 -0.91 -0.65 -7.78
N LYS A 52 -0.96 -0.85 -9.10
CA LYS A 52 -0.97 -2.19 -9.69
C LYS A 52 0.29 -2.97 -9.27
N THR A 53 1.47 -2.37 -9.36
CA THR A 53 2.72 -3.01 -8.90
C THR A 53 2.71 -3.30 -7.40
N ILE A 54 2.21 -2.35 -6.58
CA ILE A 54 2.04 -2.57 -5.13
C ILE A 54 1.13 -3.77 -4.88
N TRP A 55 -0.01 -3.85 -5.58
CA TRP A 55 -0.99 -4.91 -5.40
C TRP A 55 -0.44 -6.28 -5.82
N GLU A 56 0.19 -6.35 -6.99
CA GLU A 56 0.88 -7.56 -7.47
C GLU A 56 1.90 -8.05 -6.44
N MET A 57 2.75 -7.15 -5.91
CA MET A 57 3.70 -7.49 -4.86
C MET A 57 3.02 -7.93 -3.56
N ALA A 58 1.95 -7.26 -3.15
CA ALA A 58 1.22 -7.59 -1.93
C ALA A 58 0.60 -8.99 -2.00
N THR A 59 0.05 -9.37 -3.16
CA THR A 59 -0.61 -10.67 -3.38
C THR A 59 0.31 -11.81 -3.79
N ALA A 60 1.63 -11.57 -3.85
CA ALA A 60 2.58 -12.57 -4.31
C ALA A 60 2.61 -13.81 -3.39
N PHE A 61 2.60 -15.01 -4.00
CA PHE A 61 2.48 -16.31 -3.30
C PHE A 61 3.52 -16.48 -2.17
N GLU A 62 4.76 -16.06 -2.41
CA GLU A 62 5.85 -16.19 -1.45
C GLU A 62 5.66 -15.38 -0.17
N ASN A 63 4.73 -14.42 -0.16
CA ASN A 63 4.39 -13.68 1.05
C ASN A 63 3.43 -14.45 1.94
N TRP A 64 2.68 -15.41 1.40
CA TRP A 64 1.53 -15.99 2.08
C TRP A 64 1.64 -17.51 2.27
N ASN A 65 2.61 -18.15 1.61
CA ASN A 65 2.92 -19.57 1.77
C ASN A 65 3.63 -19.87 3.11
N HIS A 66 2.97 -19.51 4.21
CA HIS A 66 3.40 -19.71 5.58
C HIS A 66 2.25 -20.31 6.39
N SER A 67 2.58 -21.11 7.41
CA SER A 67 1.59 -21.74 8.29
C SER A 67 0.82 -20.75 9.16
N ASP A 68 1.39 -19.56 9.41
CA ASP A 68 0.79 -18.50 10.20
C ASP A 68 0.59 -17.25 9.33
N LEU A 69 -0.65 -16.79 9.23
CA LEU A 69 -1.04 -15.60 8.48
C LEU A 69 -0.31 -14.35 8.99
N THR A 70 -0.01 -14.28 10.29
CA THR A 70 0.70 -13.15 10.91
C THR A 70 2.10 -12.99 10.32
N ILE A 71 2.79 -14.11 10.04
CA ILE A 71 4.10 -14.10 9.39
C ILE A 71 3.96 -13.50 7.99
N GLY A 72 2.95 -13.93 7.22
CA GLY A 72 2.73 -13.42 5.87
C GLY A 72 2.38 -11.93 5.85
N CYS A 73 1.54 -11.47 6.78
CA CYS A 73 1.25 -10.05 6.97
C CYS A 73 2.52 -9.24 7.27
N GLN A 74 3.40 -9.73 8.16
CA GLN A 74 4.64 -9.04 8.51
C GLN A 74 5.60 -8.96 7.31
N ILE A 75 5.82 -10.07 6.61
CA ILE A 75 6.70 -10.12 5.42
C ILE A 75 6.19 -9.17 4.35
N THR A 76 4.89 -9.22 4.04
CA THR A 76 4.28 -8.35 3.04
C THR A 76 4.46 -6.88 3.42
N ARG A 77 4.17 -6.53 4.67
CA ARG A 77 4.31 -5.15 5.16
C ARG A 77 5.73 -4.63 5.01
N GLU A 78 6.74 -5.40 5.42
CA GLU A 78 8.14 -4.98 5.32
C GLU A 78 8.59 -4.84 3.86
N LYS A 79 8.23 -5.79 2.98
CA LYS A 79 8.53 -5.69 1.54
C LYS A 79 7.95 -4.44 0.91
N LEU A 80 6.68 -4.14 1.20
CA LEU A 80 6.02 -2.94 0.69
C LEU A 80 6.65 -1.67 1.25
N ARG A 81 6.97 -1.62 2.56
CA ARG A 81 7.62 -0.48 3.19
C ARG A 81 9.00 -0.18 2.59
N GLN A 82 9.76 -1.22 2.25
CA GLN A 82 11.09 -1.06 1.64
C GLN A 82 11.01 -0.63 0.17
N SER A 83 9.92 -0.97 -0.52
CA SER A 83 9.78 -0.74 -1.96
C SER A 83 9.03 0.54 -2.31
N PHE A 84 8.14 1.01 -1.42
CA PHE A 84 7.23 2.12 -1.69
C PHE A 84 7.16 3.11 -0.52
N ALA A 85 7.14 4.40 -0.85
CA ALA A 85 6.88 5.47 0.10
C ALA A 85 5.37 5.57 0.40
N LEU A 86 4.86 4.66 1.23
CA LEU A 86 3.49 4.63 1.73
C LEU A 86 3.47 4.84 3.25
N SER A 87 2.41 5.49 3.73
CA SER A 87 2.15 5.59 5.15
C SER A 87 1.81 4.22 5.77
N ASP A 88 2.05 4.06 7.07
CA ASP A 88 1.70 2.82 7.80
C ASP A 88 0.21 2.47 7.66
N LEU A 89 -0.67 3.47 7.60
CA LEU A 89 -2.10 3.27 7.41
C LEU A 89 -2.41 2.64 6.05
N SER A 90 -1.80 3.13 4.98
CA SER A 90 -1.98 2.57 3.63
C SER A 90 -1.38 1.17 3.53
N LEU A 91 -0.19 0.95 4.11
CA LEU A 91 0.43 -0.37 4.18
C LEU A 91 -0.48 -1.37 4.89
N GLU A 92 -0.99 -1.01 6.07
CA GLU A 92 -1.89 -1.88 6.84
C GLU A 92 -3.17 -2.20 6.08
N LEU A 93 -3.78 -1.21 5.41
CA LEU A 93 -4.96 -1.42 4.58
C LEU A 93 -4.67 -2.43 3.45
N ILE A 94 -3.58 -2.23 2.71
CA ILE A 94 -3.23 -3.09 1.57
C ILE A 94 -2.93 -4.50 2.04
N VAL A 95 -2.10 -4.67 3.08
CA VAL A 95 -1.74 -5.98 3.63
C VAL A 95 -2.98 -6.70 4.14
N ARG A 96 -3.87 -6.02 4.86
CA ARG A 96 -5.13 -6.61 5.34
C ARG A 96 -5.99 -7.09 4.17
N LEU A 97 -6.19 -6.26 3.15
CA LEU A 97 -7.01 -6.64 1.99
C LEU A 97 -6.38 -7.80 1.21
N ALA A 98 -5.05 -7.78 1.01
CA ALA A 98 -4.34 -8.87 0.34
C ALA A 98 -4.42 -10.19 1.14
N SER A 99 -4.39 -10.13 2.47
CA SER A 99 -4.53 -11.31 3.32
C SER A 99 -5.87 -12.04 3.17
N TYR A 100 -6.93 -11.32 2.77
CA TYR A 100 -8.25 -11.93 2.52
C TYR A 100 -8.36 -12.57 1.14
N GLU A 101 -7.48 -12.22 0.20
CA GLU A 101 -7.41 -12.87 -1.11
C GLU A 101 -6.64 -14.18 -1.04
N TRP A 102 -5.82 -14.38 -0.01
CA TRP A 102 -5.09 -15.61 0.20
C TRP A 102 -6.03 -16.72 0.68
N LYS A 103 -6.02 -17.86 -0.05
CA LYS A 103 -6.84 -19.04 0.20
C LYS A 103 -6.00 -20.30 0.17
#